data_AF-A0A2D7DD92-F1
#
_entry.id   AF-A0A2D7DD92-F1
#
_cell.length_a   1.000
_cell.length_b   1.000
_cell.length_c   1.000
_cell.angle_alpha   90.00
_cell.angle_beta   90.00
_cell.angle_gamma   90.00
#
_symmetry.space_group_name_H-M   'P 1'
#
loop_
_entity.id
_entity.type
_entity.pdbx_description
1 polymer ?
#
loop_
_entity_poly.entity_id
_entity_poly.type
_entity_poly.pdbx_seq_one_letter_code
_entity_poly.pdbx_strand_id
1 'polypeptide(L)'
;MIAPVPVTFKVDMSEQLVVTGVTIFGGSINGWDNTATALADDDGDGIYEVTLDLLPGGHEYKFVNSGVEEVFDPIVHGECTVTTADSVFTNRYLFIDEEASVETIAYCFNSCDVCTPNTVMELGGMDFELIPSITNGTLELRMQGTNNAPCELSIVSFNGALVKRILLPANTPVWNLDMNSEAAGVYFVQLNMNGIVATEKLVKVQ
;
A
#
# COMPACT_ATOMS: atom_id res chain seq x y z
N MET A 1 5.88 -24.67 30.48
CA MET A 1 4.71 -24.03 29.86
C MET A 1 5.22 -23.30 28.65
N ILE A 2 4.56 -23.44 27.51
CA ILE A 2 4.93 -22.69 26.30
C ILE A 2 4.46 -21.24 26.52
N ALA A 3 5.34 -20.28 26.30
CA ALA A 3 5.06 -18.86 26.46
C ALA A 3 4.72 -18.24 25.10
N PRO A 4 3.82 -17.23 25.05
CA PRO A 4 3.64 -16.42 23.85
C PRO A 4 4.93 -15.67 23.46
N VAL A 5 5.14 -15.51 22.17
CA VAL A 5 6.23 -14.79 21.50
C VAL A 5 5.63 -13.52 20.87
N PRO A 6 6.22 -12.33 21.09
CA PRO A 6 5.79 -11.12 20.40
C PRO A 6 6.18 -11.20 18.92
N VAL A 7 5.18 -11.06 18.05
CA VAL A 7 5.35 -11.12 16.59
C VAL A 7 4.92 -9.81 15.95
N THR A 8 5.85 -9.12 15.30
CA THR A 8 5.55 -7.94 14.49
C THR A 8 5.23 -8.37 13.06
N PHE A 9 3.96 -8.25 12.69
CA PHE A 9 3.51 -8.41 11.31
C PHE A 9 3.69 -7.09 10.57
N LYS A 10 4.21 -7.18 9.35
CA LYS A 10 4.48 -6.04 8.47
C LYS A 10 3.89 -6.30 7.09
N VAL A 11 3.28 -5.29 6.49
CA VAL A 11 2.85 -5.29 5.09
C VAL A 11 3.21 -3.96 4.44
N ASP A 12 3.84 -4.05 3.29
CA ASP A 12 4.22 -2.87 2.51
C ASP A 12 3.02 -2.43 1.66
N MET A 13 2.54 -1.22 1.95
CA MET A 13 1.44 -0.55 1.27
C MET A 13 1.94 0.57 0.36
N SER A 14 3.25 0.63 0.08
CA SER A 14 3.87 1.67 -0.76
C SER A 14 3.29 1.72 -2.19
N GLU A 15 2.77 0.60 -2.69
CA GLU A 15 2.09 0.48 -4.00
C GLU A 15 0.55 0.54 -3.90
N GLN A 16 0.00 0.75 -2.71
CA GLN A 16 -1.45 0.68 -2.45
C GLN A 16 -2.00 1.98 -1.88
N LEU A 17 -3.25 2.29 -2.25
CA LEU A 17 -4.01 3.36 -1.62
C LEU A 17 -4.72 2.81 -0.38
N VAL A 18 -4.54 3.46 0.76
CA VAL A 18 -5.20 3.10 2.02
C VAL A 18 -6.22 4.17 2.38
N VAL A 19 -7.51 3.86 2.28
CA VAL A 19 -8.61 4.81 2.52
C VAL A 19 -9.19 4.67 3.92
N THR A 20 -9.47 3.43 4.37
CA THR A 20 -10.10 3.17 5.69
C THR A 20 -9.20 2.43 6.66
N GLY A 21 -7.94 2.20 6.28
CA GLY A 21 -6.93 1.54 7.11
C GLY A 21 -6.58 0.12 6.63
N VAL A 22 -5.66 -0.50 7.36
CA VAL A 22 -5.18 -1.85 7.13
C VAL A 22 -5.47 -2.71 8.35
N THR A 23 -5.98 -3.91 8.15
CA THR A 23 -6.20 -4.90 9.22
C THR A 23 -5.55 -6.24 8.87
N ILE A 24 -5.29 -7.05 9.89
CA ILE A 24 -4.86 -8.45 9.78
C ILE A 24 -5.88 -9.35 10.45
N PHE A 25 -6.05 -10.57 9.92
CA PHE A 25 -6.88 -11.58 10.55
C PHE A 25 -6.33 -12.98 10.30
N GLY A 26 -6.64 -13.88 11.21
CA GLY A 26 -6.14 -15.25 11.22
C GLY A 26 -6.77 -16.05 12.34
N GLY A 27 -6.79 -17.38 12.20
CA GLY A 27 -7.44 -18.25 13.19
C GLY A 27 -6.85 -18.10 14.60
N SER A 28 -5.53 -17.99 14.70
CA SER A 28 -4.78 -17.80 15.95
C SER A 28 -4.60 -16.33 16.35
N ILE A 29 -4.97 -15.37 15.48
CA ILE A 29 -4.86 -13.94 15.72
C ILE A 29 -6.15 -13.41 16.36
N ASN A 30 -7.29 -13.62 15.69
CA ASN A 30 -8.57 -13.04 16.09
C ASN A 30 -9.78 -13.89 15.67
N GLY A 31 -9.57 -15.17 15.37
CA GLY A 31 -10.65 -16.08 14.96
C GLY A 31 -11.22 -15.79 13.58
N TRP A 32 -10.38 -15.27 12.66
CA TRP A 32 -10.76 -14.89 11.30
C TRP A 32 -11.71 -13.68 11.19
N ASP A 33 -11.69 -12.77 12.15
CA ASP A 33 -12.41 -11.49 12.04
C ASP A 33 -11.57 -10.48 11.26
N ASN A 34 -11.94 -10.24 10.00
CA ASN A 34 -11.20 -9.38 9.08
C ASN A 34 -11.21 -7.88 9.44
N THR A 35 -11.93 -7.46 10.48
CA THR A 35 -12.00 -6.06 10.92
C THR A 35 -11.38 -5.80 12.30
N ALA A 36 -11.07 -6.84 13.07
CA ALA A 36 -10.80 -6.70 14.50
C ALA A 36 -9.40 -6.19 14.86
N THR A 37 -8.39 -6.38 14.00
CA THR A 37 -6.99 -6.11 14.35
C THR A 37 -6.36 -5.16 13.34
N ALA A 38 -6.25 -3.88 13.70
CA ALA A 38 -5.68 -2.84 12.84
C ALA A 38 -4.15 -2.80 12.91
N LEU A 39 -3.53 -2.41 11.80
CA LEU A 39 -2.12 -2.07 11.68
C LEU A 39 -1.96 -0.55 11.60
N ALA A 40 -0.81 -0.05 12.05
CA ALA A 40 -0.45 1.37 12.00
C ALA A 40 0.77 1.62 11.12
N ASP A 41 0.84 2.81 10.54
CA ASP A 41 2.00 3.37 9.83
C ASP A 41 2.37 4.65 10.56
N ASP A 42 2.96 4.50 11.76
CA ASP A 42 3.18 5.59 12.70
C ASP A 42 4.38 6.47 12.30
N ASP A 43 5.33 5.93 11.51
CA ASP A 43 6.49 6.65 11.00
C ASP A 43 6.31 7.18 9.57
N GLY A 44 5.24 6.77 8.88
CA GLY A 44 4.84 7.30 7.58
C GLY A 44 5.70 6.80 6.44
N ASP A 45 6.34 5.63 6.59
CA ASP A 45 7.20 5.04 5.56
C ASP A 45 6.41 4.15 4.56
N GLY A 46 5.11 3.95 4.80
CA GLY A 46 4.22 3.15 3.96
C GLY A 46 4.19 1.67 4.33
N ILE A 47 4.92 1.25 5.36
CA ILE A 47 4.87 -0.09 5.94
C ILE A 47 3.93 -0.06 7.14
N TYR A 48 2.84 -0.82 7.02
CA TYR A 48 1.90 -0.96 8.12
C TYR A 48 2.32 -2.12 9.01
N GLU A 49 2.30 -1.92 10.33
CA GLU A 49 2.72 -2.92 11.30
C GLU A 49 1.83 -3.06 12.54
N VAL A 50 1.88 -4.25 13.15
CA VAL A 50 1.26 -4.57 14.44
C VAL A 50 2.03 -5.67 15.15
N THR A 51 2.19 -5.57 16.47
CA THR A 51 2.81 -6.61 17.30
C THR A 51 1.76 -7.41 18.06
N LEU A 52 1.81 -8.75 17.99
CA LEU A 52 0.85 -9.66 18.60
C LEU A 52 1.52 -10.79 19.40
N ASP A 53 0.91 -11.07 20.56
CA ASP A 53 1.08 -12.23 21.44
C ASP A 53 0.77 -13.61 20.83
N LEU A 54 1.69 -14.34 20.18
CA LEU A 54 1.40 -15.66 19.57
C LEU A 54 2.20 -16.82 20.18
N LEU A 55 1.56 -17.98 20.38
CA LEU A 55 2.28 -19.20 20.79
C LEU A 55 3.13 -19.75 19.63
N PRO A 56 4.29 -20.39 19.89
CA PRO A 56 5.03 -21.16 18.90
C PRO A 56 4.14 -22.15 18.12
N GLY A 57 4.38 -22.26 16.81
CA GLY A 57 3.60 -23.07 15.89
C GLY A 57 3.34 -22.41 14.54
N GLY A 58 2.43 -23.00 13.76
CA GLY A 58 2.02 -22.48 12.45
C GLY A 58 0.82 -21.55 12.55
N HIS A 59 0.89 -20.42 11.87
CA HIS A 59 -0.13 -19.37 11.86
C HIS A 59 -0.47 -19.01 10.42
N GLU A 60 -1.74 -19.13 10.07
CA GLU A 60 -2.27 -18.61 8.81
C GLU A 60 -2.91 -17.24 9.04
N TYR A 61 -2.70 -16.33 8.11
CA TYR A 61 -3.23 -14.97 8.19
C TYR A 61 -3.40 -14.34 6.80
N LYS A 62 -4.13 -13.24 6.75
CA LYS A 62 -4.26 -12.36 5.59
C LYS A 62 -4.33 -10.90 6.04
N PHE A 63 -3.87 -10.00 5.18
CA PHE A 63 -4.12 -8.58 5.34
C PHE A 63 -5.41 -8.16 4.62
N VAL A 64 -5.95 -7.04 5.05
CA VAL A 64 -7.10 -6.35 4.44
C VAL A 64 -6.69 -4.91 4.22
N ASN A 65 -6.82 -4.42 3.00
CA ASN A 65 -6.69 -3.01 2.70
C ASN A 65 -8.08 -2.43 2.45
N SER A 66 -8.49 -1.47 3.26
CA SER A 66 -9.71 -0.70 3.03
C SER A 66 -10.98 -1.56 2.83
N GLY A 67 -11.08 -2.66 3.58
CA GLY A 67 -12.18 -3.63 3.49
C GLY A 67 -12.04 -4.69 2.40
N VAL A 68 -10.94 -4.69 1.65
CA VAL A 68 -10.62 -5.70 0.62
C VAL A 68 -9.52 -6.63 1.13
N GLU A 69 -9.85 -7.91 1.27
CA GLU A 69 -8.88 -8.93 1.67
C GLU A 69 -7.90 -9.26 0.52
N GLU A 70 -6.71 -9.74 0.88
CA GLU A 70 -5.78 -10.31 -0.10
C GLU A 70 -6.41 -11.50 -0.87
N VAL A 71 -5.97 -11.72 -2.10
CA VAL A 71 -6.36 -12.82 -2.97
C VAL A 71 -5.11 -13.39 -3.63
N PHE A 72 -4.72 -14.59 -3.21
CA PHE A 72 -3.54 -15.28 -3.73
C PHE A 72 -3.89 -16.38 -4.72
N ASP A 73 -3.11 -16.45 -5.80
CA ASP A 73 -3.02 -17.63 -6.66
C ASP A 73 -2.10 -18.69 -6.00
N PRO A 74 -2.59 -19.93 -5.73
CA PRO A 74 -1.82 -20.98 -5.06
C PRO A 74 -0.62 -21.51 -5.86
N ILE A 75 -0.59 -21.31 -7.17
CA ILE A 75 0.53 -21.73 -8.03
C ILE A 75 1.62 -20.67 -8.04
N VAL A 76 1.22 -19.40 -8.09
CA VAL A 76 2.15 -18.27 -8.20
C VAL A 76 2.73 -17.86 -6.83
N HIS A 77 1.94 -17.91 -5.77
CA HIS A 77 2.30 -17.34 -4.45
C HIS A 77 2.68 -18.38 -3.40
N GLY A 78 3.09 -19.59 -3.79
CA GLY A 78 3.41 -20.67 -2.86
C GLY A 78 4.59 -20.42 -1.93
N GLU A 79 5.41 -19.39 -2.19
CA GLU A 79 6.61 -19.07 -1.40
C GLU A 79 6.27 -18.49 -0.01
N CYS A 80 5.16 -17.75 0.12
CA CYS A 80 4.75 -17.14 1.38
C CYS A 80 3.35 -17.55 1.85
N THR A 81 2.70 -18.47 1.12
CA THR A 81 1.33 -18.90 1.40
C THR A 81 1.22 -20.41 1.60
N VAL A 82 0.15 -20.81 2.27
CA VAL A 82 -0.32 -22.19 2.31
C VAL A 82 -1.75 -22.24 1.80
N THR A 83 -2.07 -23.29 1.04
CA THR A 83 -3.44 -23.57 0.62
C THR A 83 -4.09 -24.54 1.60
N THR A 84 -5.29 -24.23 2.06
CA THR A 84 -6.06 -25.08 2.96
C THR A 84 -6.30 -26.46 2.33
N ALA A 85 -6.48 -27.49 3.17
CA ALA A 85 -6.59 -28.88 2.71
C ALA A 85 -7.75 -29.14 1.73
N ASP A 86 -8.80 -28.32 1.78
CA ASP A 86 -9.94 -28.34 0.86
C ASP A 86 -9.69 -27.53 -0.44
N SER A 87 -8.52 -26.92 -0.58
CA SER A 87 -8.11 -26.09 -1.71
C SER A 87 -8.97 -24.83 -1.94
N VAL A 88 -9.66 -24.36 -0.90
CA VAL A 88 -10.58 -23.21 -1.01
C VAL A 88 -9.90 -21.88 -0.70
N PHE A 89 -8.94 -21.87 0.23
CA PHE A 89 -8.27 -20.65 0.66
C PHE A 89 -6.76 -20.78 0.51
N THR A 90 -6.12 -19.70 0.05
CA THR A 90 -4.67 -19.54 0.04
C THR A 90 -4.35 -18.34 0.91
N ASN A 91 -3.68 -18.59 2.03
CA ASN A 91 -3.42 -17.61 3.09
C ASN A 91 -1.92 -17.47 3.29
N ARG A 92 -1.46 -16.32 3.79
CA ARG A 92 -0.06 -16.18 4.22
C ARG A 92 0.21 -17.15 5.38
N TYR A 93 1.44 -17.66 5.45
CA TYR A 93 1.86 -18.60 6.48
C TYR A 93 3.09 -18.09 7.24
N LEU A 94 3.04 -18.18 8.57
CA LEU A 94 4.16 -17.93 9.47
C LEU A 94 4.36 -19.16 10.35
N PHE A 95 5.60 -19.60 10.49
CA PHE A 95 5.99 -20.59 11.50
C PHE A 95 6.86 -19.93 12.57
N ILE A 96 6.45 -20.06 13.83
CA ILE A 96 7.13 -19.50 15.00
C ILE A 96 7.80 -20.66 15.74
N ASP A 97 9.13 -20.63 15.78
CA ASP A 97 9.95 -21.51 16.64
C ASP A 97 9.96 -20.98 18.09
N GLU A 98 10.91 -21.42 18.92
CA GLU A 98 11.12 -20.86 20.25
C GLU A 98 12.06 -19.63 20.21
N GLU A 99 11.56 -18.52 19.65
CA GLU A 99 12.29 -17.25 19.55
C GLU A 99 11.87 -16.24 20.62
N ALA A 100 12.73 -15.27 20.91
CA ALA A 100 12.43 -14.18 21.86
C ALA A 100 11.43 -13.16 21.27
N SER A 101 11.47 -12.96 19.95
CA SER A 101 10.58 -12.12 19.16
C SER A 101 10.72 -12.47 17.69
N VAL A 102 9.67 -12.28 16.88
CA VAL A 102 9.69 -12.52 15.43
C VAL A 102 9.21 -11.28 14.69
N GLU A 103 9.84 -10.94 13.57
CA GLU A 103 9.34 -9.93 12.63
C GLU A 103 9.15 -10.55 11.25
N THR A 104 8.02 -10.26 10.59
CA THR A 104 7.78 -10.72 9.21
C THR A 104 8.47 -9.82 8.20
N ILE A 105 8.76 -10.37 7.01
CA ILE A 105 9.14 -9.55 5.85
C ILE A 105 7.95 -8.66 5.47
N ALA A 106 8.20 -7.39 5.21
CA ALA A 106 7.22 -6.46 4.65
C ALA A 106 7.05 -6.75 3.16
N TYR A 107 6.26 -7.77 2.83
CA TYR A 107 5.87 -8.02 1.45
C TYR A 107 4.89 -6.97 0.96
N CYS A 108 4.90 -6.73 -0.34
CA CYS A 108 3.85 -5.96 -0.99
C CYS A 108 2.49 -6.59 -0.71
N PHE A 109 1.49 -5.74 -0.43
CA PHE A 109 0.12 -6.19 -0.31
C PHE A 109 -0.28 -7.05 -1.52
N ASN A 110 -0.90 -8.20 -1.25
CA ASN A 110 -1.32 -9.16 -2.27
C ASN A 110 -0.17 -9.76 -3.11
N SER A 111 1.05 -9.78 -2.56
CA SER A 111 2.24 -10.37 -3.17
C SER A 111 3.10 -11.14 -2.16
N CYS A 112 3.93 -12.05 -2.67
CA CYS A 112 5.03 -12.69 -1.92
C CYS A 112 6.39 -12.07 -2.23
N ASP A 113 6.42 -10.96 -2.97
CA ASP A 113 7.62 -10.19 -3.26
C ASP A 113 7.61 -8.89 -2.42
N VAL A 114 8.80 -8.40 -2.12
CA VAL A 114 8.96 -7.05 -1.55
C VAL A 114 8.61 -6.03 -2.62
N CYS A 115 7.99 -4.91 -2.23
CA CYS A 115 7.71 -3.84 -3.19
C CYS A 115 9.02 -3.36 -3.80
N THR A 116 9.03 -3.17 -5.12
CA THR A 116 10.22 -2.62 -5.76
C THR A 116 10.15 -1.12 -5.62
N PRO A 117 11.03 -0.47 -4.84
CA PRO A 117 11.05 0.98 -4.83
C PRO A 117 11.38 1.41 -6.26
N ASN A 118 10.54 2.25 -6.85
CA ASN A 118 10.74 2.86 -8.17
C ASN A 118 12.00 3.76 -8.12
N THR A 119 13.17 3.14 -8.03
CA THR A 119 14.48 3.75 -7.81
C THR A 119 15.30 3.75 -9.08
N VAL A 120 14.64 3.95 -10.22
CA VAL A 120 15.32 4.57 -11.35
C VAL A 120 15.30 6.08 -11.10
N MET A 121 16.07 6.53 -10.09
CA MET A 121 16.42 7.94 -9.96
C MET A 121 17.23 8.32 -11.21
N GLU A 122 16.57 8.79 -12.26
CA GLU A 122 17.24 9.59 -13.26
C GLU A 122 17.69 10.87 -12.53
N LEU A 123 19.01 11.05 -12.49
CA LEU A 123 19.72 12.04 -11.69
C LEU A 123 19.14 13.45 -11.93
N GLY A 124 18.19 13.88 -11.09
CA GLY A 124 17.70 15.26 -11.00
C GLY A 124 16.20 15.52 -11.26
N GLY A 125 15.37 14.50 -11.48
CA GLY A 125 13.91 14.67 -11.59
C GLY A 125 13.21 14.58 -10.23
N MET A 126 12.17 15.39 -10.01
CA MET A 126 11.13 15.01 -9.05
C MET A 126 10.23 13.99 -9.74
N ASP A 127 10.27 12.74 -9.32
CA ASP A 127 9.28 11.76 -9.76
C ASP A 127 8.18 11.62 -8.71
N PHE A 128 6.98 11.23 -9.17
CA PHE A 128 5.86 10.95 -8.29
C PHE A 128 5.01 9.83 -8.89
N GLU A 129 4.23 9.18 -8.04
CA GLU A 129 3.33 8.09 -8.43
C GLU A 129 1.89 8.43 -8.04
N LEU A 130 0.95 7.89 -8.81
CA LEU A 130 -0.49 7.99 -8.55
C LEU A 130 -1.02 6.64 -8.11
N ILE A 131 -1.56 6.59 -6.90
CA ILE A 131 -1.99 5.35 -6.28
C ILE A 131 -3.48 5.44 -5.90
N PRO A 132 -4.38 4.66 -6.53
CA PRO A 132 -4.13 3.85 -7.72
C PRO A 132 -4.06 4.72 -8.99
N SER A 133 -3.40 4.22 -10.02
CA SER A 133 -3.34 4.86 -11.35
C SER A 133 -4.65 4.72 -12.15
N ILE A 134 -5.54 3.83 -11.69
CA ILE A 134 -6.92 3.69 -12.13
C ILE A 134 -7.83 3.87 -10.91
N THR A 135 -8.64 4.91 -10.88
CA THR A 135 -9.49 5.25 -9.73
C THR A 135 -10.94 5.44 -10.14
N ASN A 136 -11.87 5.24 -9.21
CA ASN A 136 -13.26 5.68 -9.32
C ASN A 136 -13.53 6.97 -8.51
N GLY A 137 -12.51 7.58 -7.90
CA GLY A 137 -12.71 8.71 -7.00
C GLY A 137 -11.39 9.28 -6.49
N THR A 138 -11.06 8.98 -5.24
CA THR A 138 -9.86 9.50 -4.57
C THR A 138 -8.63 8.67 -4.94
N LEU A 139 -7.47 9.32 -4.96
CA LEU A 139 -6.17 8.70 -5.10
C LEU A 139 -5.11 9.47 -4.30
N GLU A 140 -3.96 8.87 -4.08
CA GLU A 140 -2.78 9.53 -3.54
C GLU A 140 -1.79 9.87 -4.65
N LEU A 141 -1.20 11.05 -4.53
CA LEU A 141 0.05 11.39 -5.20
C LEU A 141 1.18 11.18 -4.19
N ARG A 142 2.12 10.28 -4.48
CA ARG A 142 3.30 10.01 -3.65
C ARG A 142 4.56 10.49 -4.36
N MET A 143 5.31 11.39 -3.73
CA MET A 143 6.56 11.90 -4.28
C MET A 143 7.71 10.93 -3.98
N GLN A 144 8.47 10.57 -5.00
CA GLN A 144 9.65 9.70 -4.89
C GLN A 144 10.95 10.48 -4.62
N GLY A 145 10.83 11.78 -4.31
CA GLY A 145 11.95 12.68 -4.04
C GLY A 145 11.58 13.78 -3.04
N THR A 146 12.56 14.61 -2.67
CA THR A 146 12.35 15.61 -1.61
C THR A 146 11.57 16.83 -2.13
N ASN A 147 10.36 17.02 -1.63
CA ASN A 147 9.60 18.25 -1.79
C ASN A 147 10.14 19.33 -0.85
N ASN A 148 11.25 19.96 -1.19
CA ASN A 148 11.87 20.98 -0.32
C ASN A 148 11.30 22.39 -0.52
N ALA A 149 10.37 22.56 -1.46
CA ALA A 149 9.74 23.84 -1.79
C ALA A 149 8.33 23.62 -2.34
N PRO A 150 7.41 24.59 -2.21
CA PRO A 150 6.06 24.45 -2.76
C PRO A 150 6.06 24.12 -4.25
N CYS A 151 5.21 23.18 -4.65
CA CYS A 151 5.12 22.66 -6.02
C CYS A 151 3.73 22.92 -6.61
N GLU A 152 3.62 23.17 -7.92
CA GLU A 152 2.33 23.29 -8.60
C GLU A 152 1.91 21.95 -9.20
N LEU A 153 0.75 21.44 -8.78
CA LEU A 153 0.09 20.28 -9.37
C LEU A 153 -0.99 20.75 -10.35
N SER A 154 -0.91 20.33 -11.60
CA SER A 154 -1.92 20.58 -12.64
C SER A 154 -2.51 19.27 -13.15
N ILE A 155 -3.83 19.16 -13.17
CA ILE A 155 -4.54 18.03 -13.80
C ILE A 155 -5.10 18.51 -15.13
N VAL A 156 -4.74 17.83 -16.21
CA VAL A 156 -5.12 18.16 -17.58
C VAL A 156 -5.85 16.97 -18.17
N SER A 157 -7.00 17.18 -18.81
CA SER A 157 -7.72 16.10 -19.48
C SER A 157 -7.03 15.69 -20.79
N PHE A 158 -7.38 14.54 -21.36
CA PHE A 158 -6.79 14.04 -22.61
C PHE A 158 -6.91 14.99 -23.81
N ASN A 159 -7.82 15.97 -23.77
CA ASN A 159 -7.98 16.98 -24.82
C ASN A 159 -7.12 18.25 -24.60
N GLY A 160 -6.33 18.29 -23.53
CA GLY A 160 -5.46 19.42 -23.17
C GLY A 160 -6.12 20.49 -22.30
N ALA A 161 -7.40 20.36 -21.94
CA ALA A 161 -8.05 21.30 -21.03
C ALA A 161 -7.54 21.13 -19.59
N LEU A 162 -7.13 22.24 -18.95
CA LEU A 162 -6.82 22.29 -17.53
C LEU A 162 -8.10 22.05 -16.72
N VAL A 163 -8.07 21.01 -15.89
CA VAL A 163 -9.18 20.60 -15.02
C VAL A 163 -9.01 21.24 -13.65
N LYS A 164 -7.82 21.11 -13.07
CA LYS A 164 -7.54 21.58 -11.71
C LYS A 164 -6.08 22.01 -11.58
N ARG A 165 -5.85 23.01 -10.73
CA ARG A 165 -4.52 23.47 -10.34
C ARG A 165 -4.47 23.63 -8.83
N ILE A 166 -3.44 23.07 -8.21
CA ILE A 166 -3.25 23.02 -6.75
C ILE A 166 -1.81 23.42 -6.44
N LEU A 167 -1.60 24.25 -5.42
CA LEU A 167 -0.27 24.52 -4.87
C LEU A 167 -0.03 23.58 -3.68
N LEU A 168 0.89 22.63 -3.85
CA LEU A 168 1.31 21.70 -2.80
C LEU A 168 2.33 22.39 -1.89
N PRO A 169 2.17 22.34 -0.55
CA PRO A 169 3.15 22.87 0.38
C PRO A 169 4.49 22.13 0.31
N ALA A 170 5.54 22.77 0.84
CA ALA A 170 6.83 22.11 1.07
C ALA A 170 6.66 20.94 2.06
N ASN A 171 7.54 19.94 1.96
CA ASN A 171 7.64 18.76 2.83
C ASN A 171 6.33 17.96 2.90
N THR A 172 5.62 17.87 1.78
CA THR A 172 4.38 17.09 1.65
C THR A 172 4.62 15.92 0.68
N PRO A 173 5.17 14.79 1.17
CA PRO A 173 5.53 13.66 0.32
C PRO A 173 4.31 12.89 -0.20
N VAL A 174 3.18 12.95 0.51
CA VAL A 174 1.92 12.32 0.12
C VAL A 174 0.82 13.37 0.05
N TRP A 175 0.03 13.37 -1.03
CA TRP A 175 -1.11 14.25 -1.21
C TRP A 175 -2.35 13.51 -1.67
N ASN A 176 -3.46 13.67 -0.93
CA ASN A 176 -4.76 13.12 -1.31
C ASN A 176 -5.41 13.97 -2.42
N LEU A 177 -5.58 13.37 -3.60
CA LEU A 177 -6.21 13.97 -4.76
C LEU A 177 -7.63 13.40 -4.94
N ASP A 178 -8.63 14.28 -4.80
CA ASP A 178 -10.03 13.96 -5.05
C ASP A 178 -10.41 14.25 -6.52
N MET A 179 -10.88 13.19 -7.22
CA MET A 179 -11.41 13.23 -8.59
C MET A 179 -12.89 12.78 -8.66
N ASN A 180 -13.61 12.73 -7.54
CA ASN A 180 -15.02 12.29 -7.51
C ASN A 180 -15.95 13.20 -8.34
N SER A 181 -15.63 14.49 -8.45
CA SER A 181 -16.38 15.46 -9.26
C SER A 181 -16.09 15.39 -10.76
N GLU A 182 -15.06 14.66 -11.17
CA GLU A 182 -14.56 14.67 -12.54
C GLU A 182 -15.15 13.51 -13.36
N ALA A 183 -15.36 13.77 -14.65
CA ALA A 183 -15.90 12.78 -15.57
C ALA A 183 -14.95 11.58 -15.73
N ALA A 184 -15.50 10.40 -16.02
CA ALA A 184 -14.68 9.26 -16.43
C ALA A 184 -13.88 9.60 -17.69
N GLY A 185 -12.59 9.24 -17.70
CA GLY A 185 -11.67 9.62 -18.77
C GLY A 185 -10.21 9.47 -18.39
N VAL A 186 -9.34 9.82 -19.32
CA VAL A 186 -7.88 9.86 -19.11
C VAL A 186 -7.46 11.29 -18.78
N TYR A 187 -6.66 11.41 -17.74
CA TYR A 187 -6.07 12.65 -17.27
C TYR A 187 -4.54 12.52 -17.21
N PHE A 188 -3.86 13.63 -17.44
CA PHE A 188 -2.44 13.81 -17.23
C PHE A 188 -2.26 14.69 -16.00
N VAL A 189 -1.69 14.13 -14.95
CA VAL A 189 -1.33 14.84 -13.72
C VAL A 189 0.10 15.32 -13.88
N GLN A 190 0.33 16.60 -13.68
CA GLN A 190 1.62 17.24 -13.91
C GLN A 190 2.08 17.93 -12.64
N LEU A 191 3.28 17.60 -12.16
CA LEU A 191 3.88 18.21 -10.99
C LEU A 191 5.05 19.09 -11.43
N ASN A 192 4.96 20.39 -11.16
CA ASN A 192 5.98 21.39 -11.49
C ASN A 192 6.66 21.92 -10.22
N MET A 193 7.97 21.71 -10.09
CA MET A 193 8.79 22.39 -9.09
C MET A 193 9.96 23.07 -9.78
N ASN A 194 10.08 24.38 -9.58
CA ASN A 194 11.20 25.17 -10.10
C ASN A 194 11.43 25.01 -11.63
N GLY A 195 10.36 24.76 -12.39
CA GLY A 195 10.42 24.59 -13.84
C GLY A 195 10.70 23.16 -14.32
N ILE A 196 10.94 22.21 -13.41
CA ILE A 196 11.00 20.78 -13.71
C ILE A 196 9.59 20.23 -13.61
N VAL A 197 9.12 19.58 -14.68
CA VAL A 197 7.77 19.02 -14.76
C VAL A 197 7.84 17.50 -14.90
N ALA A 198 7.28 16.77 -13.94
CA ALA A 198 6.96 15.36 -14.08
C ALA A 198 5.49 15.17 -14.47
N THR A 199 5.17 14.09 -15.17
CA THR A 199 3.81 13.82 -15.64
C THR A 199 3.45 12.35 -15.46
N GLU A 200 2.32 12.10 -14.82
CA GLU A 200 1.73 10.77 -14.66
C GLU A 200 0.36 10.68 -15.31
N LYS A 201 0.01 9.47 -15.78
CA LYS A 201 -1.29 9.20 -16.40
C LYS A 201 -2.26 8.62 -15.35
N LEU A 202 -3.42 9.26 -15.23
CA LEU A 202 -4.53 8.81 -14.40
C LEU A 202 -5.71 8.37 -15.27
N VAL A 203 -6.30 7.22 -14.95
CA VAL A 203 -7.56 6.78 -15.56
C VAL A 203 -8.68 6.87 -14.52
N LYS A 204 -9.65 7.75 -14.74
CA LYS A 204 -10.89 7.79 -13.96
C LYS A 204 -11.92 6.88 -14.62
N VAL A 205 -12.38 5.89 -13.89
CA VAL A 205 -13.54 5.06 -14.26
C VAL A 205 -14.78 5.50 -13.50
N GLN A 206 -15.96 5.00 -13.90
CA GLN A 206 -17.22 5.28 -13.22
C GLN A 206 -17.24 4.68 -11.81
#